data_AF-A0A9W3C9Y3-F1
#
_entry.id   AF-A0A9W3C9Y3-F1
#
_cell.length_a   1.000
_cell.length_b   1.000
_cell.length_c   1.000
_cell.angle_alpha   90.00
_cell.angle_beta   90.00
_cell.angle_gamma   90.00
#
_symmetry.space_group_name_H-M   'P 1'
#
loop_
_entity.id
_entity.type
_entity.pdbx_description
1 polymer ?
#
loop_
_entity_poly.entity_id
_entity_poly.type
_entity_poly.pdbx_seq_one_letter_code
_entity_poly.pdbx_strand_id
1 'polypeptide(L)'
;MGIASSIQIPPAKPEQEKPEDYSDWPYPVRAQGELLMKNIHGLFPSREGESSTDEAVEARYFEFLRRGGCKDVANALEHCEEPRSTKCKQIAGMLFNCMYSHHDYYQPVIALWETFYKQLAEDLDAFHAKKQRDESYEKANLFKGFKRF
;
A
#
# COMPACT_ATOMS: atom_id res chain seq x y z
N MET A 1 -41.63 19.64 38.45
CA MET A 1 -40.37 20.20 37.93
C MET A 1 -39.43 19.02 37.76
N GLY A 2 -39.25 18.59 36.51
CA GLY A 2 -38.50 17.39 36.17
C GLY A 2 -37.03 17.70 35.86
N ILE A 3 -36.17 16.73 36.14
CA ILE A 3 -34.88 16.58 35.45
C ILE A 3 -34.76 15.11 35.05
N ALA A 4 -35.03 14.85 33.77
CA ALA A 4 -34.63 13.60 33.13
C ALA A 4 -33.13 13.70 32.91
N SER A 5 -32.35 12.90 33.65
CA SER A 5 -30.92 12.78 33.43
C SER A 5 -30.71 11.85 32.23
N SER A 6 -30.58 12.46 31.04
CA SER A 6 -30.22 11.78 29.82
C SER A 6 -28.77 11.30 29.90
N ILE A 7 -28.57 10.03 30.24
CA ILE A 7 -27.29 9.36 29.98
C ILE A 7 -27.20 9.21 28.46
N GLN A 8 -26.38 10.07 27.86
CA GLN A 8 -25.95 9.92 26.48
C GLN A 8 -25.10 8.66 26.38
N ILE A 9 -25.63 7.64 25.69
CA ILE A 9 -24.83 6.51 25.22
C ILE A 9 -23.80 7.11 24.25
N PRO A 10 -22.48 6.95 24.48
CA PRO A 10 -21.48 7.39 23.51
C PRO A 10 -21.75 6.66 22.19
N PRO A 11 -21.62 7.33 21.02
CA PRO A 11 -21.78 6.63 19.75
C PRO A 11 -20.75 5.49 19.72
N ALA A 12 -21.26 4.26 19.61
CA ALA A 12 -20.43 3.10 19.37
C ALA A 12 -19.52 3.42 18.18
N LYS A 13 -18.21 3.30 18.40
CA LYS A 13 -17.16 3.41 17.38
C LYS A 13 -17.61 2.62 16.15
N PRO A 14 -17.48 3.15 14.92
CA PRO A 14 -17.69 2.33 13.73
C PRO A 14 -16.80 1.10 13.85
N GLU A 15 -17.47 -0.03 13.68
CA GLU A 15 -16.97 -1.39 13.68
C GLU A 15 -15.52 -1.45 13.17
N GLN A 16 -14.64 -1.96 14.02
CA GLN A 16 -13.25 -2.22 13.70
C GLN A 16 -13.22 -3.26 12.58
N GLU A 17 -13.07 -2.80 11.34
CA GLU A 17 -13.01 -3.67 10.16
C GLU A 17 -11.77 -4.56 10.24
N LYS A 18 -12.07 -5.85 10.41
CA LYS A 18 -11.45 -7.10 9.96
C LYS A 18 -9.91 -7.20 9.90
N PRO A 19 -9.32 -8.33 10.38
CA PRO A 19 -7.92 -8.69 10.17
C PRO A 19 -7.49 -8.60 8.70
N GLU A 20 -6.22 -8.24 8.48
CA GLU A 20 -5.61 -7.94 7.19
C GLU A 20 -5.58 -9.13 6.23
N ASP A 21 -6.71 -9.40 5.57
CA ASP A 21 -6.78 -10.32 4.44
C ASP A 21 -6.50 -9.54 3.15
N TYR A 22 -5.24 -9.56 2.71
CA TYR A 22 -4.80 -8.92 1.48
C TYR A 22 -5.44 -9.53 0.22
N SER A 23 -6.16 -10.66 0.35
CA SER A 23 -6.78 -11.40 -0.77
C SER A 23 -7.82 -10.61 -1.56
N ASP A 24 -8.44 -9.59 -0.95
CA ASP A 24 -9.48 -8.76 -1.60
C ASP A 24 -8.94 -7.68 -2.54
N TRP A 25 -7.62 -7.44 -2.55
CA TRP A 25 -7.04 -6.44 -3.44
C TRP A 25 -7.08 -6.90 -4.91
N PRO A 26 -7.31 -5.99 -5.88
CA PRO A 26 -7.26 -6.33 -7.29
C PRO A 26 -5.94 -7.04 -7.63
N TYR A 27 -6.01 -8.06 -8.47
CA TYR A 27 -4.85 -8.86 -8.86
C TYR A 27 -3.61 -8.03 -9.25
N PRO A 28 -3.73 -6.96 -10.07
CA PRO A 28 -2.60 -6.08 -10.38
C PRO A 28 -1.87 -5.55 -9.15
N VAL A 29 -2.61 -5.14 -8.11
CA VAL A 29 -2.01 -4.53 -6.93
C VAL A 29 -1.29 -5.57 -6.08
N ARG A 30 -1.87 -6.77 -5.96
CA ARG A 30 -1.20 -7.89 -5.26
C ARG A 30 0.08 -8.31 -5.96
N ALA A 31 0.02 -8.55 -7.27
CA ALA A 31 1.16 -8.97 -8.07
C ALA A 31 2.30 -7.95 -8.00
N GLN A 32 1.98 -6.66 -8.14
CA GLN A 32 2.98 -5.60 -8.04
C GLN A 32 3.52 -5.43 -6.61
N GLY A 33 2.70 -5.66 -5.58
CA GLY A 33 3.15 -5.69 -4.19
C GLY A 33 4.17 -6.80 -3.92
N GLU A 34 3.92 -8.01 -4.42
CA GLU A 34 4.86 -9.13 -4.34
C GLU A 34 6.17 -8.85 -5.08
N LEU A 35 6.08 -8.25 -6.28
CA LEU A 35 7.26 -7.85 -7.07
C LEU A 35 8.07 -6.77 -6.35
N LEU A 36 7.39 -5.78 -5.75
CA LEU A 36 8.02 -4.74 -4.94
C LEU A 36 8.80 -5.36 -3.78
N MET A 37 8.19 -6.26 -3.03
CA MET A 37 8.87 -6.96 -1.92
C MET A 37 10.08 -7.74 -2.41
N LYS A 38 9.96 -8.50 -3.51
CA LYS A 38 11.10 -9.21 -4.10
C LYS A 38 12.25 -8.26 -4.49
N ASN A 39 11.93 -7.09 -5.04
CA ASN A 39 12.93 -6.09 -5.41
C ASN A 39 13.59 -5.46 -4.16
N ILE A 40 12.83 -5.22 -3.09
CA ILE A 40 13.35 -4.75 -1.80
C ILE A 40 14.31 -5.81 -1.22
N HIS A 41 13.96 -7.10 -1.26
CA HIS A 41 14.86 -8.18 -0.85
C HIS A 41 16.16 -8.18 -1.65
N GLY A 42 16.08 -7.92 -2.96
CA GLY A 42 17.26 -7.81 -3.82
C GLY A 42 18.14 -6.60 -3.49
N LEU A 43 17.54 -5.48 -3.08
CA LEU A 43 18.27 -4.27 -2.72
C LEU A 43 18.90 -4.34 -1.32
N PHE A 44 18.28 -5.11 -0.41
CA PHE A 44 18.72 -5.28 0.97
C PHE A 44 18.96 -6.76 1.33
N PRO A 45 19.92 -7.43 0.65
CA PRO A 45 20.18 -8.84 0.86
C PRO A 45 20.72 -9.12 2.27
N SER A 46 20.49 -10.33 2.75
CA SER A 46 21.05 -10.80 4.02
C SER A 46 22.57 -10.81 3.97
N ARG A 47 23.20 -10.42 5.08
CA ARG A 47 24.63 -10.64 5.30
C ARG A 47 24.88 -12.07 5.78
N GLU A 48 26.12 -12.51 5.74
CA GLU A 48 26.49 -13.85 6.24
C GLU A 48 26.11 -13.99 7.71
N GLY A 49 25.29 -15.00 8.02
CA GLY A 49 24.76 -15.24 9.37
C GLY A 49 23.49 -14.45 9.72
N GLU A 50 22.94 -13.63 8.83
CA GLU A 50 21.68 -12.90 9.05
C GLU A 50 20.46 -13.64 8.46
N SER A 51 19.28 -13.40 9.05
CA SER A 51 17.99 -13.86 8.53
C SER A 51 17.63 -13.20 7.19
N SER A 52 16.95 -13.94 6.32
CA SER A 52 16.34 -13.48 5.07
C SER A 52 14.82 -13.32 5.13
N THR A 53 14.23 -13.39 6.33
CA THR A 53 12.79 -13.14 6.53
C THR A 53 12.42 -11.70 6.18
N ASP A 54 11.15 -11.48 5.85
CA ASP A 54 10.62 -10.18 5.45
C ASP A 54 10.87 -9.12 6.53
N GLU A 55 10.73 -9.47 7.82
CA GLU A 55 11.00 -8.55 8.94
C GLU A 55 12.50 -8.17 9.02
N ALA A 56 13.40 -9.09 8.71
CA ALA A 56 14.83 -8.82 8.70
C ALA A 56 15.22 -7.92 7.51
N VAL A 57 14.57 -8.10 6.36
CA VAL A 57 14.73 -7.23 5.20
C VAL A 57 14.18 -5.84 5.48
N GLU A 58 12.99 -5.75 6.09
CA GLU A 58 12.39 -4.49 6.51
C GLU A 58 13.28 -3.73 7.50
N ALA A 59 13.87 -4.43 8.48
CA ALA A 59 14.81 -3.82 9.42
C ALA A 59 16.05 -3.24 8.70
N ARG A 60 16.59 -3.92 7.69
CA ARG A 60 17.71 -3.42 6.87
C ARG A 60 17.28 -2.23 5.99
N TYR A 61 16.07 -2.26 5.46
CA TYR A 61 15.50 -1.15 4.71
C TYR A 61 15.39 0.12 5.58
N PHE A 62 14.81 0.00 6.78
CA PHE A 62 14.73 1.14 7.71
C PHE A 62 16.10 1.56 8.25
N GLU A 63 17.04 0.62 8.44
CA GLU A 63 18.43 0.95 8.76
C GLU A 63 19.06 1.86 7.68
N PHE A 64 18.87 1.51 6.40
CA PHE A 64 19.31 2.35 5.28
C PHE A 64 18.64 3.72 5.32
N LEU A 65 17.32 3.78 5.51
CA LEU A 65 16.60 5.05 5.55
C LEU A 65 17.14 5.99 6.64
N ARG A 66 17.46 5.43 7.82
CA ARG A 66 17.97 6.16 8.99
C ARG A 66 19.43 6.63 8.87
N ARG A 67 20.21 6.06 7.95
CA ARG A 67 21.60 6.47 7.69
C ARG A 67 21.70 7.73 6.82
N GLY A 68 20.63 8.08 6.08
CA GLY A 68 20.57 9.31 5.30
C GLY A 68 19.95 10.50 6.04
N GLY A 69 19.65 11.57 5.28
CA GLY A 69 19.10 12.82 5.82
C GLY A 69 17.65 12.73 6.35
N CYS A 70 16.92 11.67 6.02
CA CYS A 70 15.50 11.50 6.34
C CYS A 70 15.23 10.69 7.62
N LYS A 71 16.23 10.56 8.49
CA LYS A 71 16.20 9.71 9.68
C LYS A 71 14.97 9.90 10.56
N ASP A 72 14.59 11.13 10.87
CA ASP A 72 13.50 11.40 11.82
C ASP A 72 12.15 10.96 11.26
N VAL A 73 11.93 11.19 9.96
CA VAL A 73 10.69 10.77 9.29
C VAL A 73 10.67 9.25 9.08
N ALA A 74 11.82 8.63 8.81
CA ALA A 74 11.95 7.18 8.73
C ALA A 74 11.62 6.50 10.07
N ASN A 75 12.16 7.01 11.19
CA ASN A 75 11.82 6.54 12.52
C ASN A 75 10.31 6.66 12.80
N ALA A 76 9.72 7.81 12.43
CA ALA A 76 8.28 8.04 12.64
C ALA A 76 7.42 7.07 11.83
N LEU A 77 7.87 6.65 10.64
CA LEU A 77 7.17 5.66 9.83
C LEU A 77 7.32 4.25 10.38
N GLU A 78 8.53 3.85 10.78
CA GLU A 78 8.83 2.52 11.35
C GLU A 78 8.00 2.23 12.60
N HIS A 79 7.78 3.25 13.44
CA HIS A 79 7.01 3.13 14.68
C HIS A 79 5.54 3.54 14.50
N CYS A 80 5.06 3.67 13.26
CA CYS A 80 3.70 4.09 13.01
C CYS A 80 2.73 2.91 13.19
N GLU A 81 1.94 2.97 14.26
CA GLU A 81 0.85 2.03 14.51
C GLU A 81 -0.26 2.18 13.46
N GLU A 82 -0.87 1.06 13.06
CA GLU A 82 -1.90 1.01 12.01
C GLU A 82 -1.40 1.57 10.66
N PRO A 83 -0.63 0.78 9.88
CA PRO A 83 0.02 1.23 8.65
C PRO A 83 -0.92 1.87 7.61
N ARG A 84 -2.21 1.49 7.65
CA ARG A 84 -3.26 2.01 6.75
C ARG A 84 -3.92 3.30 7.24
N SER A 85 -3.62 3.74 8.47
CA SER A 85 -4.14 4.98 9.02
C SER A 85 -3.72 6.18 8.16
N THR A 86 -4.56 7.21 8.12
CA THR A 86 -4.26 8.46 7.41
C THR A 86 -2.95 9.08 7.92
N LYS A 87 -2.66 8.90 9.21
CA LYS A 87 -1.41 9.38 9.84
C LYS A 87 -0.18 8.69 9.25
N CYS A 88 -0.15 7.36 9.20
CA CYS A 88 1.01 6.64 8.64
C CYS A 88 1.18 6.92 7.14
N LYS A 89 0.09 7.05 6.38
CA LYS A 89 0.13 7.47 4.97
C LYS A 89 0.75 8.85 4.79
N GLN A 90 0.40 9.81 5.65
CA GLN A 90 1.01 11.16 5.63
C GLN A 90 2.50 11.12 5.96
N ILE A 91 2.90 10.33 6.96
CA ILE A 91 4.32 10.15 7.32
C ILE A 91 5.09 9.50 6.17
N ALA A 92 4.52 8.47 5.53
CA ALA A 92 5.12 7.88 4.34
C ALA A 92 5.30 8.90 3.21
N GLY A 93 4.29 9.75 2.96
CA GLY A 93 4.41 10.86 2.00
C GLY A 93 5.52 11.86 2.36
N MET A 94 5.66 12.21 3.64
CA MET A 94 6.77 13.06 4.11
C MET A 94 8.13 12.38 3.91
N LEU A 95 8.22 11.07 4.13
CA LEU A 95 9.44 10.31 3.91
C LEU A 95 9.84 10.34 2.43
N PHE A 96 8.90 10.07 1.52
CA PHE A 96 9.15 10.16 0.08
C PHE A 96 9.63 11.55 -0.34
N ASN A 97 8.95 12.61 0.10
CA ASN A 97 9.36 13.98 -0.21
C ASN A 97 10.78 14.30 0.28
N CYS A 98 11.12 13.82 1.49
CA CYS A 98 12.47 13.96 2.01
C CYS A 98 13.48 13.19 1.15
N MET A 99 13.18 11.95 0.77
CA MET A 99 14.05 11.14 -0.09
C MET A 99 14.31 11.82 -1.44
N TYR A 100 13.29 12.37 -2.09
CA TYR A 100 13.44 13.13 -3.33
C TYR A 100 14.30 14.40 -3.15
N SER A 101 14.21 15.06 -2.00
CA SER A 101 15.05 16.22 -1.68
C SER A 101 16.52 15.83 -1.44
N HIS A 102 16.76 14.59 -1.03
CA HIS A 102 18.07 14.00 -0.79
C HIS A 102 18.39 12.89 -1.80
N HIS A 103 18.01 13.10 -3.06
CA HIS A 103 17.98 12.09 -4.11
C HIS A 103 19.29 11.30 -4.24
N ASP A 104 20.46 11.96 -4.19
CA ASP A 104 21.77 11.32 -4.39
C ASP A 104 22.02 10.13 -3.45
N TYR A 105 21.55 10.22 -2.20
CA TYR A 105 21.66 9.12 -1.24
C TYR A 105 20.57 8.05 -1.46
N TYR A 106 19.34 8.49 -1.73
CA TYR A 106 18.17 7.61 -1.78
C TYR A 106 17.85 7.03 -3.16
N GLN A 107 18.65 7.37 -4.19
CA GLN A 107 18.44 7.00 -5.58
C GLN A 107 18.09 5.52 -5.79
N PRO A 108 18.76 4.53 -5.16
CA PRO A 108 18.44 3.12 -5.38
C PRO A 108 17.03 2.75 -4.96
N VAL A 109 16.55 3.34 -3.86
CA VAL A 109 15.19 3.11 -3.34
C VAL A 109 14.18 3.90 -4.17
N ILE A 110 14.49 5.14 -4.53
CA ILE A 110 13.61 5.98 -5.37
C ILE A 110 13.34 5.30 -6.72
N ALA A 111 14.38 4.80 -7.40
CA ALA A 111 14.22 4.14 -8.70
C ALA A 111 13.33 2.89 -8.63
N LEU A 112 13.42 2.14 -7.53
CA LEU A 112 12.58 0.98 -7.27
C LEU A 112 11.11 1.39 -7.08
N TRP A 113 10.83 2.44 -6.32
CA TRP A 113 9.46 2.96 -6.15
C TRP A 113 8.89 3.56 -7.42
N GLU A 114 9.66 4.34 -8.18
CA GLU A 114 9.22 4.88 -9.48
C GLU A 114 8.86 3.76 -10.46
N THR A 115 9.67 2.70 -10.51
CA THR A 115 9.40 1.52 -11.33
C THR A 115 8.10 0.84 -10.91
N PHE A 116 7.92 0.64 -9.60
CA PHE A 116 6.69 0.05 -9.05
C PHE A 116 5.45 0.89 -9.39
N TYR A 117 5.48 2.20 -9.11
CA TYR A 117 4.32 3.08 -9.36
C TYR A 117 3.97 3.14 -10.84
N LYS A 118 4.96 3.22 -11.72
CA LYS A 118 4.75 3.24 -13.17
C LYS A 118 4.06 1.95 -13.63
N GLN A 119 4.60 0.80 -13.26
CA GLN A 119 4.05 -0.50 -13.68
C GLN A 119 2.67 -0.75 -13.07
N LEU A 120 2.46 -0.39 -11.80
CA LEU A 120 1.15 -0.49 -11.16
C LEU A 120 0.09 0.35 -11.87
N ALA A 121 0.43 1.57 -12.29
CA ALA A 121 -0.47 2.41 -13.06
C ALA A 121 -0.84 1.77 -14.41
N GLU A 122 0.15 1.29 -15.16
CA GLU A 122 -0.06 0.61 -16.45
C GLU A 122 -0.93 -0.66 -16.30
N ASP A 123 -0.67 -1.48 -15.28
CA ASP A 123 -1.44 -2.70 -15.03
C ASP A 123 -2.88 -2.42 -14.56
N LEU A 124 -3.09 -1.37 -13.76
CA LEU A 124 -4.42 -0.93 -13.34
C LEU A 124 -5.24 -0.42 -14.53
N ASP A 125 -4.63 0.37 -15.41
CA ASP A 125 -5.28 0.85 -16.63
C ASP A 125 -5.68 -0.31 -17.55
N ALA A 126 -4.77 -1.27 -17.77
CA ALA A 126 -5.05 -2.47 -18.54
C ALA A 126 -6.16 -3.33 -17.92
N PHE A 127 -6.15 -3.46 -16.58
CA PHE A 127 -7.17 -4.20 -15.84
C PHE A 127 -8.55 -3.56 -15.96
N HIS A 128 -8.64 -2.24 -15.79
CA HIS A 128 -9.90 -1.51 -15.95
C HIS A 128 -10.42 -1.56 -17.39
N ALA A 129 -9.54 -1.40 -18.39
CA ALA A 129 -9.93 -1.51 -19.80
C ALA A 129 -10.47 -2.91 -20.13
N LYS A 130 -9.84 -3.97 -19.61
CA LYS A 130 -10.33 -5.34 -19.78
C LYS A 130 -11.70 -5.53 -19.11
N LYS A 131 -11.85 -5.09 -17.86
CA LYS A 131 -13.11 -5.19 -17.13
C LYS A 131 -14.26 -4.50 -17.86
N GLN A 132 -14.04 -3.29 -18.38
CA GLN A 132 -15.04 -2.56 -19.17
C GLN A 132 -15.43 -3.30 -20.46
N ARG A 133 -14.47 -3.90 -21.16
CA ARG A 133 -14.75 -4.70 -22.37
C ARG A 133 -15.57 -5.94 -22.04
N ASP A 134 -15.22 -6.67 -20.99
CA ASP A 134 -15.92 -7.89 -20.58
C ASP A 134 -17.37 -7.58 -20.16
N GLU A 135 -17.58 -6.52 -19.38
CA GLU A 135 -18.92 -6.04 -19.01
C GLU A 135 -19.75 -5.59 -20.23
N SER A 136 -19.11 -4.92 -21.21
CA SER A 136 -19.77 -4.54 -22.46
C SER A 136 -20.18 -5.76 -23.28
N TYR A 137 -19.34 -6.79 -23.35
CA TYR A 137 -19.63 -8.03 -24.07
C TYR A 137 -20.77 -8.80 -23.40
N GLU A 138 -20.76 -8.90 -22.07
CA GLU A 138 -21.82 -9.56 -21.31
C GLU A 138 -23.18 -8.86 -21.51
N LYS A 139 -23.23 -7.52 -21.37
CA LYS A 139 -24.44 -6.74 -21.63
C LYS A 139 -24.96 -6.91 -23.06
N ALA A 140 -24.08 -6.92 -24.05
CA ALA A 140 -24.46 -7.12 -25.45
C ALA A 140 -25.06 -8.53 -25.68
N ASN A 141 -24.56 -9.56 -25.02
CA ASN A 141 -25.09 -10.92 -25.11
C ASN A 141 -26.40 -11.09 -24.34
N LEU A 142 -26.55 -10.46 -23.17
CA LEU A 142 -27.81 -10.42 -22.43
C LEU A 142 -28.93 -9.77 -23.25
N PHE A 143 -28.63 -8.65 -23.91
CA PHE A 143 -29.60 -7.95 -24.76
C PHE A 143 -29.99 -8.76 -26.00
N LYS A 144 -29.06 -9.51 -26.59
CA LYS A 144 -29.36 -10.46 -27.68
C LYS A 144 -30.25 -11.63 -27.22
N GLY A 145 -30.07 -12.11 -25.99
CA GLY A 145 -30.92 -13.14 -25.39
C GLY A 145 -32.35 -12.67 -25.16
N PHE A 146 -32.54 -11.42 -24.76
CA PHE A 146 -33.87 -10.82 -24.55
C PHE A 146 -34.64 -10.55 -25.85
N LYS A 147 -33.97 -10.29 -26.97
CA LYS A 147 -34.59 -10.12 -28.30
C LYS A 147 -35.08 -11.41 -28.97
N ARG A 148 -34.82 -12.57 -28.36
CA ARG A 148 -35.21 -13.90 -28.86
C ARG A 148 -36.55 -14.40 -28.31
N PHE A 149 -37.22 -13.62 -27.44
CA PHE A 149 -38.59 -13.82 -26.97
C PHE A 149 -39.49 -12.71 -27.51
#